data_AF-A0A3C0TRP0-F1
#
_entry.id   AF-A0A3C0TRP0-F1
#
_cell.length_a   1.000
_cell.length_b   1.000
_cell.length_c   1.000
_cell.angle_alpha   90.00
_cell.angle_beta   90.00
_cell.angle_gamma   90.00
#
_symmetry.space_group_name_H-M   'P 1'
#
loop_
_entity.id
_entity.type
_entity.pdbx_description
1 polymer ?
#
loop_
_entity_poly.entity_id
_entity_poly.type
_entity_poly.pdbx_seq_one_letter_code
_entity_poly.pdbx_strand_id
1 'polypeptide(L)' 'MSGILGRIGEYKRAEIAAAKRSRPLMELETLAKQAPEPRGFAAALSARLVQGEYGLRSEGHIRPG' A
#
# COMPACT_ATOMS: atom_id res chain seq x y z
N MET A 1 -6.07 4.43 21.02
CA MET A 1 -4.98 3.42 20.85
C MET A 1 -3.76 3.93 21.57
N SER A 2 -3.28 3.22 22.60
CA SER A 2 -2.02 3.51 23.29
C SER A 2 -0.83 2.88 22.55
N GLY A 3 0.39 3.40 22.79
CA GLY A 3 1.63 2.82 22.27
C GLY A 3 1.99 3.21 20.83
N ILE A 4 2.93 2.47 20.24
CA ILE A 4 3.57 2.82 18.95
C ILE A 4 2.58 2.90 17.78
N LEU A 5 1.55 2.06 17.75
CA LEU A 5 0.50 2.12 16.72
C LEU A 5 -0.32 3.41 16.82
N GLY A 6 -0.55 3.92 18.04
CA GLY A 6 -1.20 5.21 18.26
C GLY A 6 -0.39 6.35 17.65
N ARG A 7 0.92 6.38 17.93
CA ARG A 7 1.86 7.34 17.33
C ARG A 7 1.87 7.24 15.81
N ILE A 8 1.93 6.01 15.26
CA ILE A 8 1.89 5.79 13.79
C ILE A 8 0.62 6.33 13.15
N GLY A 9 -0.53 6.01 13.73
CA GLY A 9 -1.81 6.51 13.23
C GLY A 9 -1.91 8.03 13.26
N GLU A 10 -1.38 8.66 14.31
CA GLU A 10 -1.37 10.13 14.44
C GLU A 10 -0.56 10.80 13.32
N TYR A 11 0.71 10.43 13.14
CA TYR A 11 1.52 11.09 12.12
C TYR A 11 1.09 10.73 10.68
N LYS A 12 0.58 9.50 10.43
CA LYS A 12 -0.02 9.16 9.11
C LYS A 12 -1.23 10.02 8.76
N ARG A 13 -2.11 10.35 9.72
CA ARG A 13 -3.27 11.22 9.44
C ARG A 13 -2.83 12.64 9.05
N ALA A 14 -1.80 13.17 9.70
CA ALA A 14 -1.23 14.46 9.35
C ALA A 14 -0.64 14.46 7.93
N GLU A 15 0.09 13.41 7.55
CA GLU A 15 0.61 13.24 6.19
C GLU A 15 -0.51 13.11 5.14
N ILE A 16 -1.57 12.34 5.43
CA ILE A 16 -2.73 12.23 4.52
C ILE A 16 -3.39 13.60 4.32
N ALA A 17 -3.55 14.39 5.38
CA ALA A 17 -4.12 15.73 5.27
C ALA A 17 -3.25 16.66 4.41
N ALA A 18 -1.93 16.59 4.54
CA ALA A 18 -1.00 17.32 3.69
C ALA A 18 -1.07 16.85 2.23
N ALA A 19 -1.02 15.53 2.00
CA ALA A 19 -1.09 14.95 0.67
C ALA A 19 -2.40 15.30 -0.06
N LYS A 20 -3.55 15.28 0.63
CA LYS A 20 -4.84 15.68 0.04
C LYS A 20 -4.90 17.15 -0.36
N ARG A 21 -4.19 18.04 0.35
CA ARG A 21 -4.07 19.46 -0.03
C ARG A 21 -3.21 19.62 -1.28
N SER A 22 -2.12 18.87 -1.37
CA SER A 22 -1.19 18.92 -2.52
C SER A 22 -1.73 18.21 -3.76
N ARG A 23 -2.49 17.12 -3.59
CA ARG A 23 -3.06 16.30 -4.66
C ARG A 23 -4.49 15.90 -4.27
N PRO A 24 -5.51 16.61 -4.78
CA PRO A 24 -6.90 16.34 -4.49
C PRO A 24 -7.32 14.91 -4.89
N LEU A 25 -8.34 14.38 -4.21
CA LEU A 25 -8.81 13.00 -4.41
C LEU A 25 -9.18 12.70 -5.87
N MET A 26 -9.85 13.64 -6.55
CA MET A 26 -10.27 13.46 -7.95
C MET A 26 -9.09 13.23 -8.89
N GLU A 27 -7.98 13.94 -8.68
CA GLU A 27 -6.76 13.76 -9.48
C GLU A 27 -6.11 12.40 -9.18
N LEU A 28 -6.10 11.99 -7.90
CA LEU A 28 -5.64 10.67 -7.49
C LEU A 28 -6.48 9.55 -8.13
N GLU A 29 -7.79 9.69 -8.20
CA GLU A 29 -8.71 8.73 -8.84
C GLU A 29 -8.48 8.62 -10.35
N THR A 30 -8.29 9.75 -11.03
CA THR A 30 -7.94 9.76 -12.46
C THR A 30 -6.64 9.00 -12.71
N LEU A 31 -5.61 9.28 -11.91
CA LEU A 31 -4.32 8.60 -12.03
C LEU A 31 -4.40 7.11 -11.68
N ALA A 32 -5.25 6.73 -10.72
CA ALA A 32 -5.50 5.32 -10.40
C ALA A 32 -6.17 4.58 -11.57
N LYS A 33 -7.13 5.22 -12.27
CA LYS A 33 -7.79 4.64 -13.44
C LYS A 33 -6.87 4.49 -14.66
N GLN A 34 -5.82 5.30 -14.74
CA GLN A 34 -4.82 5.26 -15.82
C GLN A 34 -3.65 4.30 -15.51
N ALA A 35 -3.53 3.82 -14.28
CA ALA A 35 -2.47 2.91 -13.90
C ALA A 35 -2.64 1.54 -14.58
N PRO A 36 -1.54 0.78 -14.80
CA PRO A 36 -1.64 -0.59 -15.29
C PRO A 36 -2.49 -1.47 -14.36
N GLU A 37 -3.12 -2.49 -14.96
CA GLU A 37 -3.95 -3.45 -14.23
C GLU A 37 -3.22 -4.09 -13.04
N PRO A 38 -3.90 -4.28 -11.89
CA PRO A 38 -3.33 -4.95 -10.74
C PRO A 38 -2.84 -6.37 -11.07
N ARG A 39 -1.62 -6.71 -10.66
CA ARG A 39 -0.98 -8.02 -10.96
C ARG A 39 -1.54 -9.23 -10.21
N GLY A 40 -2.65 -9.10 -9.48
CA GLY A 40 -3.27 -10.23 -8.77
C GLY A 40 -2.44 -10.82 -7.62
N PHE A 41 -1.97 -9.97 -6.69
CA PHE A 41 -1.10 -10.38 -5.57
C PHE A 41 -1.64 -11.58 -4.77
N ALA A 42 -2.92 -11.55 -4.38
CA ALA A 42 -3.54 -12.63 -3.63
C ALA A 42 -3.61 -13.94 -4.44
N ALA A 43 -3.99 -13.86 -5.71
CA ALA A 43 -4.09 -15.02 -6.59
C ALA A 43 -2.73 -15.71 -6.78
N ALA A 44 -1.64 -14.94 -6.89
CA ALA A 44 -0.29 -15.49 -7.00
C ALA A 44 0.13 -16.29 -5.76
N LEU A 45 -0.19 -15.80 -4.56
CA LEU A 45 0.08 -16.51 -3.31
C LEU A 45 -0.79 -17.77 -3.20
N SER A 46 -2.09 -17.65 -3.44
CA SER A 46 -3.02 -18.78 -3.39
C SER A 46 -2.64 -19.89 -4.37
N ALA A 47 -2.22 -19.55 -5.58
CA ALA A 47 -1.78 -20.53 -6.57
C ALA A 47 -0.58 -21.36 -6.08
N ARG A 48 0.40 -20.74 -5.41
CA ARG A 48 1.55 -21.46 -4.83
C ARG A 48 1.15 -22.40 -3.70
N LEU A 49 0.28 -21.92 -2.81
CA LEU A 49 -0.23 -22.72 -1.69
C LEU A 49 -1.01 -23.95 -2.18
N VAL A 50 -1.81 -23.83 -3.24
CA VAL A 50 -2.54 -24.96 -3.84
C VAL A 50 -1.59 -26.02 -4.40
N GLN A 51 -0.41 -25.62 -4.90
CA GLN A 51 0.62 -26.55 -5.36
C GLN A 51 1.47 -27.13 -4.21
N GLY A 52 1.14 -26.82 -2.94
CA GLY A 52 1.92 -27.23 -1.78
C GLY A 52 3.25 -26.47 -1.62
N GLU A 53 3.45 -25.40 -2.39
CA GLU A 53 4.64 -24.55 -2.33
C GLU A 53 4.43 -23.36 -1.37
N TYR A 54 5.53 -22.73 -0.95
CA TYR A 54 5.48 -21.52 -0.15
C TYR A 54 5.07 -20.29 -0.96
N GLY A 55 4.05 -19.57 -0.49
CA GLY A 55 3.71 -18.22 -0.97
C GLY A 55 4.61 -17.16 -0.33
N LEU A 56 5.80 -16.92 -0.87
CA LEU A 56 6.77 -15.96 -0.33
C LEU A 56 6.61 -14.57 -0.95
N ARG A 57 6.66 -13.53 -0.11
CA ARG A 57 6.84 -12.13 -0.53
C ARG A 57 8.13 -11.57 0.06
N SER A 58 9.03 -11.12 -0.81
CA SER A 58 10.18 -10.32 -0.40
C SER A 58 9.74 -8.89 -0.09
N GLU A 59 10.20 -8.35 1.04
CA GLU A 59 10.00 -6.94 1.38
C GLU A 59 11.07 -6.10 0.69
N GLY A 60 10.64 -5.15 -0.15
CA GLY A 60 11.53 -4.14 -0.71
C GLY A 60 11.73 -3.01 0.29
N HIS A 61 12.92 -2.88 0.85
CA HIS A 61 13.27 -1.70 1.65
C HIS A 61 13.74 -0.57 0.73
N ILE A 62 12.90 0.45 0.55
CA ILE A 62 13.29 1.69 -0.12
C ILE A 62 13.80 2.64 0.97
N ARG A 63 15.10 2.97 0.94
CA ARG A 63 15.65 3.99 1.85
C ARG A 63 15.03 5.35 1.50
N PRO A 64 14.50 6.10 2.47
CA PRO A 64 14.13 7.49 2.21
C PRO A 64 15.42 8.27 1.90
N GLY A 65 15.41 8.98 0.78
CA GLY A 65 16.44 9.96 0.40
C GLY A 65 16.22 11.31 1.05
#